data_AF-A0AAV0GGV5-F1
#
_entry.id   AF-A0AAV0GGV5-F1
#
_cell.length_a   1.000
_cell.length_b   1.000
_cell.length_c   1.000
_cell.angle_alpha   90.00
_cell.angle_beta   90.00
_cell.angle_gamma   90.00
#
_symmetry.space_group_name_H-M   'P 1'
#
loop_
_entity.id
_entity.type
_entity.pdbx_description
1 polymer ?
#
loop_
_entity_poly.entity_id
_entity_poly.type
_entity_poly.pdbx_seq_one_letter_code
_entity_poly.pdbx_strand_id
1 'polypeptide(L)' 'MCCNKGNVVLPPMKEPPCLLEGLIFGLDERSRHFLENIRSYNSMFSFTSMGGKIDTQINDGRAPRVFRLNGQNY' A
#
# COMPACT_ATOMS: atom_id res chain seq x y z
N MET A 1 9.29 8.21 -18.93
CA MET A 1 8.70 7.22 -19.84
C MET A 1 9.75 6.14 -20.08
N CYS A 2 9.70 5.03 -19.36
CA CYS A 2 10.64 3.94 -19.58
C CYS A 2 9.90 2.61 -19.45
N CYS A 3 9.40 2.13 -20.59
CA CYS A 3 8.79 0.82 -20.73
C CYS A 3 9.41 0.19 -21.98
N ASN A 4 10.55 -0.48 -21.79
CA ASN A 4 11.12 -1.43 -22.76
C ASN A 4 11.14 -0.95 -24.23
N LYS A 5 11.63 0.28 -24.48
CA LYS A 5 11.71 0.90 -25.82
C LYS A 5 10.37 0.97 -26.59
N GLY A 6 9.24 1.05 -25.90
CA GLY A 6 7.91 1.16 -26.54
C GLY A 6 7.22 -0.17 -26.81
N ASN A 7 7.82 -1.31 -26.41
CA ASN A 7 7.22 -2.65 -26.56
C ASN A 7 6.10 -2.95 -25.55
N VAL A 8 5.76 -2.00 -24.69
CA VAL A 8 4.68 -2.14 -23.71
C VAL A 8 3.73 -0.98 -23.90
N VAL A 9 2.52 -1.28 -24.39
CA VAL A 9 1.42 -0.34 -24.41
C VAL A 9 0.72 -0.43 -23.06
N LEU A 10 0.87 0.61 -22.24
CA LEU A 10 0.14 0.69 -20.98
C LEU A 10 -1.30 1.12 -21.26
N PRO A 11 -2.29 0.54 -20.57
CA PRO A 11 -3.66 1.04 -20.62
C PRO A 11 -3.70 2.49 -20.12
N PRO A 12 -4.72 3.28 -20.52
CA PRO A 12 -4.92 4.61 -19.98
C PRO A 12 -4.97 4.59 -18.46
N MET A 13 -4.37 5.60 -17.83
CA MET A 13 -4.48 5.73 -16.37
C MET A 13 -5.94 5.96 -16.00
N LYS A 14 -6.39 5.26 -14.96
CA LYS A 14 -7.70 5.51 -14.37
C LYS A 14 -7.66 6.87 -13.67
N GLU A 15 -8.75 7.62 -13.81
CA GLU A 15 -8.90 8.89 -13.09
C GLU A 15 -8.96 8.64 -11.57
N PRO A 16 -8.32 9.50 -10.78
CA PRO A 16 -8.43 9.43 -9.33
C PRO A 16 -9.86 9.80 -8.89
N PRO A 17 -10.33 9.25 -7.75
CA PRO A 17 -11.53 9.76 -7.09
C PRO A 17 -11.44 11.28 -6.85
N CYS A 18 -12.56 12.01 -7.00
CA CYS A 18 -12.61 13.48 -6.90
C CYS A 18 -11.93 14.04 -5.63
N LEU A 19 -12.05 13.36 -4.49
CA LEU A 19 -11.34 13.75 -3.27
C LEU A 19 -9.82 13.74 -3.46
N LEU A 20 -9.27 12.65 -4.01
CA LEU A 20 -7.84 12.51 -4.26
C LEU A 20 -7.37 13.48 -5.34
N GLU A 21 -8.20 13.73 -6.35
CA GLU A 21 -7.91 14.74 -7.37
C GLU A 21 -7.74 16.13 -6.74
N GLY A 22 -8.67 16.56 -5.88
CA GLY A 22 -8.57 17.83 -5.16
C GLY A 22 -7.39 17.90 -4.19
N LEU A 23 -7.03 16.78 -3.54
CA LEU A 23 -5.88 16.73 -2.64
C LEU A 23 -4.53 16.74 -3.37
N ILE A 24 -4.47 16.21 -4.60
CA ILE A 24 -3.23 16.10 -5.38
C ILE A 24 -3.02 17.34 -6.26
N PHE A 25 -4.09 17.86 -6.86
CA PHE A 25 -4.02 18.94 -7.86
C PHE A 25 -4.65 20.26 -7.39
N GLY A 26 -5.22 20.29 -6.18
CA GLY A 26 -5.77 21.52 -5.61
C GLY A 26 -4.69 22.56 -5.28
N LEU A 27 -5.10 23.81 -5.14
CA LEU A 27 -4.22 24.94 -4.77
C LEU A 27 -4.53 25.49 -3.38
N ASP A 28 -5.46 24.86 -2.67
CA ASP A 28 -5.87 25.25 -1.32
C ASP A 28 -4.86 24.77 -0.26
N GLU A 29 -5.04 25.27 0.96
CA GLU A 29 -4.19 24.88 2.09
C GLU A 29 -4.27 23.38 2.39
N ARG A 30 -5.43 22.76 2.14
CA ARG A 30 -5.65 21.34 2.34
C ARG A 30 -4.81 20.49 1.38
N SER A 31 -4.78 20.82 0.09
CA SER A 31 -3.91 20.19 -0.90
C SER A 31 -2.43 20.30 -0.49
N ARG A 32 -1.98 21.50 -0.09
CA ARG A 32 -0.61 21.73 0.33
C ARG A 32 -0.22 20.87 1.54
N HIS A 33 -1.06 20.88 2.57
CA HIS A 33 -0.85 20.07 3.77
C HIS A 33 -0.81 18.57 3.43
N PHE A 34 -1.69 18.11 2.55
CA PHE A 34 -1.70 16.72 2.09
C PHE A 34 -0.40 16.34 1.38
N LEU A 35 0.07 17.15 0.44
CA LEU A 35 1.31 16.89 -0.31
C LEU A 35 2.56 16.94 0.58
N GLU A 36 2.62 17.89 1.52
CA GLU A 36 3.71 17.97 2.51
C GLU A 36 3.79 16.72 3.40
N ASN A 37 2.65 16.11 3.71
CA ASN A 37 2.53 14.97 4.62
C ASN A 37 2.20 13.65 3.92
N ILE A 38 2.29 13.57 2.58
CA ILE A 38 1.84 12.41 1.80
C ILE A 38 2.50 11.10 2.21
N ARG A 39 3.77 11.14 2.63
CA ARG A 39 4.47 9.96 3.15
C ARG A 39 3.85 9.45 4.44
N SER A 40 3.54 10.35 5.38
CA SER A 40 2.90 10.01 6.65
C SER A 40 1.52 9.41 6.42
N TYR A 41 0.70 10.02 5.54
CA TYR A 41 -0.60 9.45 5.17
C TYR A 41 -0.45 8.05 4.56
N ASN A 42 0.45 7.88 3.58
CA ASN A 42 0.69 6.58 2.97
C ASN A 42 1.15 5.55 4.01
N SER A 43 2.08 5.89 4.90
CA SER A 43 2.52 5.00 5.98
C SER A 43 1.39 4.65 6.96
N MET A 44 0.52 5.60 7.31
CA MET A 44 -0.64 5.34 8.17
C MET A 44 -1.65 4.40 7.52
N PHE A 45 -1.86 4.48 6.20
CA PHE A 45 -2.76 3.57 5.48
C PHE A 45 -2.05 2.30 4.98
N SER A 46 -0.73 2.23 5.12
CA SER A 46 0.08 1.04 4.84
C SER A 46 0.07 0.03 5.97
N PHE A 47 -0.75 0.23 7.02
CA PHE A 47 -1.11 -0.85 7.93
C PHE A 47 -1.76 -1.96 7.10
N THR A 48 -0.91 -2.88 6.69
CA THR A 48 -1.28 -4.16 6.13
C THR A 48 -2.37 -4.72 7.03
N SER A 49 -3.57 -4.93 6.47
CA SER A 49 -4.47 -5.95 7.02
C SER A 49 -3.58 -7.12 7.40
N MET A 50 -3.66 -7.64 8.62
CA MET A 50 -2.89 -8.78 9.10
C MET A 50 -3.29 -10.04 8.31
N GLY A 51 -2.99 -10.09 7.02
CA GLY A 51 -3.08 -11.24 6.15
C GLY A 51 -1.84 -12.08 6.34
N GLY A 52 -1.61 -12.54 7.57
CA GLY A 52 -0.62 -13.57 7.82
C GLY A 52 -1.13 -14.87 7.19
N LYS A 53 -0.38 -15.45 6.26
CA LYS A 53 -0.62 -16.84 5.84
C LYS A 53 -0.40 -17.69 7.10
N ILE A 54 -1.50 -18.19 7.69
CA ILE A 54 -1.43 -19.11 8.81
C ILE A 54 -0.77 -20.39 8.29
N ASP A 55 0.46 -20.62 8.69
CA ASP A 55 1.11 -21.90 8.46
C ASP A 55 0.58 -22.89 9.49
N THR A 56 -0.41 -23.68 9.08
CA THR A 56 -1.03 -24.69 9.93
C THR A 56 -0.12 -25.89 10.20
N GLN A 57 0.96 -26.07 9.41
CA GLN A 57 1.87 -27.22 9.54
C GLN A 57 2.80 -27.12 10.77
N ILE A 58 2.90 -25.93 11.39
CA ILE A 58 3.76 -25.68 12.56
C ILE A 58 3.18 -26.34 13.84
N ASN A 59 1.89 -26.68 13.86
CA ASN A 59 1.19 -27.17 15.06
C ASN A 59 0.97 -28.69 15.10
N ASP A 60 1.54 -29.47 14.18
CA ASP A 60 1.33 -30.92 14.10
C ASP A 60 2.26 -31.76 15.01
N GLY A 61 3.06 -31.10 15.86
CA GLY A 61 4.01 -31.74 16.78
C GLY A 61 3.57 -31.77 18.26
N ARG A 62 4.37 -32.40 19.14
CA ARG A 62 4.18 -32.40 20.61
C ARG A 62 4.60 -31.08 21.30
N ALA A 63 5.02 -30.09 20.52
CA ALA A 63 5.47 -28.79 21.04
C ALA A 63 4.27 -27.86 21.32
N PRO A 64 4.42 -26.86 22.20
CA PRO A 64 3.39 -25.84 22.43
C PRO A 64 3.01 -25.14 21.13
N ARG A 65 1.71 -24.86 20.93
CA ARG A 65 1.22 -24.21 19.71
C ARG A 65 1.89 -22.86 19.52
N VAL A 66 2.46 -22.64 18.34
CA VAL A 66 3.11 -21.38 17.98
C VAL A 66 2.29 -20.69 16.90
N PHE A 67 1.91 -19.44 17.15
CA PHE A 67 1.34 -18.58 16.12
C PHE A 67 2.45 -17.71 15.54
N ARG A 68 2.85 -18.00 14.30
CA ARG A 68 3.92 -17.26 13.62
C ARG A 68 3.32 -16.32 12.58
N LEU A 69 3.42 -15.02 12.85
CA LEU A 69 3.07 -13.97 11.89
C LEU A 69 4.33 -13.52 11.16
N ASN A 70 4.38 -13.74 9.85
CA ASN A 70 5.39 -13.15 8.99
C ASN A 70 4.76 -11.95 8.26
N GLY A 71 5.20 -10.75 8.61
CA GLY A 71 4.91 -9.53 7.88
C GLY A 71 6.17 -8.67 7.88
N GLN A 72 6.61 -8.21 6.71
CA GLN A 72 7.57 -7.12 6.68
C GLN A 72 6.79 -5.81 6.74
N ASN A 73 6.94 -5.10 7.86
CA ASN A 73 6.63 -3.67 7.92
C ASN A 73 7.79 -2.95 7.24
N TYR A 74 7.51 -2.23 6.16
CA TYR A 74 8.47 -1.37 5.47
C TYR A 74 8.44 0.03 6.09
#